data_AF-A0A2S5RD60-F1
#
_entry.id   AF-A0A2S5RD60-F1
#
_cell.length_a   1.000
_cell.length_b   1.000
_cell.length_c   1.000
_cell.angle_alpha   90.00
_cell.angle_beta   90.00
_cell.angle_gamma   90.00
#
_symmetry.space_group_name_H-M   'P 1'
#
loop_
_entity.id
_entity.type
_entity.pdbx_description
1 polymer ?
#
loop_
_entity_poly.entity_id
_entity_poly.type
_entity_poly.pdbx_seq_one_letter_code
_entity_poly.pdbx_strand_id
1 'polypeptide(L)'
;MKKMLILLSGFTITMMTASTVVACNQPSKMSALNEQIKEAEKLLAINSGKSESAKTNFQNEINKAKKISEKKDATDQEIEDAKIALGVARLTFENA
;
A
#
# COMPACT_ATOMS: atom_id res chain seq x y z
N MET A 1 -0.83 23.89 -27.89
CA MET A 1 -0.13 22.58 -27.87
C MET A 1 -0.49 21.84 -26.60
N LYS A 2 -0.75 20.54 -26.73
CA LYS A 2 -0.85 19.50 -25.69
C LYS A 2 -1.85 19.74 -24.53
N LYS A 3 -3.11 19.43 -24.86
CA LYS A 3 -4.21 18.90 -24.04
C LYS A 3 -3.87 18.56 -22.58
N MET A 4 -4.53 19.28 -21.66
CA MET A 4 -4.91 18.82 -20.33
C MET A 4 -5.62 17.46 -20.46
N LEU A 5 -5.04 16.40 -19.90
CA LEU A 5 -5.71 15.12 -19.73
C LEU A 5 -5.88 14.88 -18.23
N ILE A 6 -6.97 15.42 -17.70
CA ILE A 6 -7.51 15.03 -16.40
C ILE A 6 -8.08 13.63 -16.62
N LEU A 7 -7.33 12.60 -16.24
CA LEU A 7 -7.84 11.23 -16.15
C LEU A 7 -8.72 11.14 -14.89
N LEU A 8 -9.94 11.65 -15.03
CA LEU A 8 -11.08 11.32 -14.20
C LEU A 8 -11.48 9.88 -14.55
N SER A 9 -10.75 8.89 -14.02
CA SER A 9 -11.11 7.49 -14.18
C SER A 9 -12.27 7.15 -13.24
N GLY A 10 -13.48 7.45 -13.72
CA GLY A 10 -14.68 6.63 -13.61
C GLY A 10 -14.98 6.00 -12.27
N PHE A 11 -15.64 6.76 -11.40
CA PHE A 11 -16.55 6.19 -10.41
C PHE A 11 -17.86 5.81 -11.13
N THR A 12 -17.92 4.61 -11.71
CA THR A 12 -19.17 4.07 -12.27
C THR A 12 -20.01 3.48 -11.14
N ILE A 13 -21.10 4.16 -10.78
CA ILE A 13 -22.17 3.62 -9.95
C ILE A 13 -23.09 2.82 -10.88
N THR A 14 -23.13 1.51 -10.72
CA THR A 14 -24.19 0.67 -11.31
C THR A 14 -24.99 0.05 -10.17
N MET A 15 -26.24 0.47 -10.01
CA MET A 15 -27.24 -0.23 -9.21
C MET A 15 -27.77 -1.44 -9.99
N MET A 16 -27.72 -2.63 -9.40
CA MET A 16 -28.54 -3.79 -9.80
C MET A 16 -29.01 -4.53 -8.54
N THR A 17 -30.29 -4.89 -8.56
CA THR A 17 -31.05 -5.55 -7.51
C THR A 17 -30.94 -7.07 -7.55
N ALA A 18 -31.18 -7.70 -6.38
CA ALA A 18 -31.41 -9.13 -6.09
C ALA A 18 -30.19 -10.00 -5.71
N SER A 19 -29.99 -10.09 -4.38
CA SER A 19 -29.43 -11.20 -3.58
C SER A 19 -28.50 -12.22 -4.23
N THR A 20 -27.30 -11.78 -4.61
CA THR A 20 -26.04 -12.35 -4.08
C THR A 20 -25.09 -11.16 -3.97
N VAL A 21 -24.94 -10.60 -2.77
CA VAL A 21 -23.91 -9.57 -2.56
C VAL A 21 -22.60 -10.16 -3.02
N VAL A 22 -21.94 -9.51 -3.98
CA VAL A 22 -20.58 -9.85 -4.43
C VAL A 22 -19.67 -9.69 -3.20
N ALA A 23 -19.58 -10.75 -2.40
CA ALA A 23 -18.83 -10.80 -1.15
C ALA A 23 -17.40 -11.32 -1.33
N CYS A 24 -16.92 -11.42 -2.58
CA CYS A 24 -15.60 -11.99 -2.87
C CYS A 24 -14.91 -11.15 -3.92
N ASN A 25 -14.29 -10.03 -3.53
CA ASN A 25 -12.90 -9.75 -3.94
C ASN A 25 -12.25 -8.50 -3.30
N GLN A 26 -12.84 -7.86 -2.28
CA GLN A 26 -12.06 -6.87 -1.55
C GLN A 26 -10.93 -7.59 -0.82
N PRO A 27 -9.65 -7.24 -1.07
CA PRO A 27 -8.54 -7.89 -0.37
C PRO A 27 -8.72 -7.66 1.13
N SER A 28 -8.51 -8.73 1.92
CA SER A 28 -8.44 -8.58 3.37
C SER A 28 -7.39 -7.51 3.73
N LYS A 29 -7.53 -6.85 4.88
CA LYS A 29 -6.55 -5.85 5.34
C LYS A 29 -5.12 -6.39 5.29
N MET A 30 -4.96 -7.67 5.63
CA MET A 30 -3.68 -8.39 5.55
C MET A 30 -3.17 -8.55 4.12
N SER A 31 -4.05 -8.91 3.17
CA SER A 31 -3.69 -8.98 1.75
C SER A 31 -3.25 -7.62 1.22
N ALA A 32 -3.94 -6.54 1.62
CA ALA A 32 -3.56 -5.18 1.26
C ALA A 32 -2.20 -4.76 1.85
N LEU A 33 -1.92 -5.09 3.11
CA LEU A 33 -0.62 -4.86 3.74
C LEU A 33 0.50 -5.61 3.01
N ASN A 34 0.30 -6.88 2.69
CA ASN A 34 1.27 -7.69 1.96
C ASN A 34 1.56 -7.14 0.55
N GLU A 35 0.54 -6.63 -0.14
CA GLU A 35 0.75 -6.01 -1.44
C GLU A 35 1.55 -4.70 -1.32
N GLN A 36 1.26 -3.87 -0.31
CA GLN A 36 2.05 -2.67 -0.04
C GLN A 36 3.51 -2.99 0.30
N ILE A 37 3.77 -4.06 1.05
CA ILE A 37 5.13 -4.53 1.36
C ILE A 37 5.87 -4.86 0.06
N LYS A 38 5.26 -5.64 -0.85
CA LYS A 38 5.88 -6.01 -2.13
C LYS A 38 6.20 -4.78 -2.97
N GLU A 39 5.27 -3.83 -3.08
CA GLU A 39 5.49 -2.61 -3.83
C GLU A 39 6.59 -1.73 -3.20
N ALA A 40 6.65 -1.67 -1.87
CA ALA A 40 7.71 -0.95 -1.16
C ALA A 40 9.09 -1.58 -1.38
N GLU A 41 9.20 -2.91 -1.39
CA GLU A 41 10.44 -3.62 -1.71
C GLU A 41 10.91 -3.37 -3.14
N LYS A 42 9.98 -3.43 -4.11
CA LYS A 42 10.27 -3.08 -5.52
C LYS A 42 10.77 -1.65 -5.62
N LEU A 43 10.09 -0.71 -4.97
CA LEU A 43 10.45 0.70 -4.98
C LEU A 43 11.85 0.91 -4.40
N LEU A 44 12.17 0.25 -3.29
CA LEU A 44 13.50 0.33 -2.67
C LEU A 44 14.59 -0.23 -3.59
N ALA A 45 14.32 -1.33 -4.29
CA ALA A 45 15.27 -1.97 -5.21
C ALA A 45 15.61 -1.12 -6.44
N ILE A 46 14.66 -0.34 -6.96
CA ILE A 46 14.85 0.45 -8.20
C ILE A 46 15.37 1.88 -7.96
N ASN A 47 15.25 2.41 -6.74
CA ASN A 47 15.62 3.81 -6.42
C ASN A 47 17.06 3.94 -5.92
N SER A 48 18.02 3.69 -6.82
CA SER A 48 19.46 3.77 -6.51
C SER A 48 19.94 5.18 -6.12
N GLY A 49 19.27 6.23 -6.61
CA GLY A 49 19.63 7.64 -6.39
C GLY A 49 19.22 8.25 -5.05
N LYS A 50 18.52 7.52 -4.17
CA LYS A 50 18.15 8.00 -2.84
C LYS A 50 19.33 7.87 -1.86
N SER A 51 19.37 8.74 -0.85
CA SER A 51 20.39 8.66 0.20
C SER A 51 20.30 7.34 0.98
N GLU A 52 21.44 6.85 1.47
CA GLU A 52 21.47 5.62 2.28
C GLU A 52 20.64 5.74 3.57
N SER A 53 20.53 6.95 4.13
CA SER A 53 19.65 7.21 5.27
C SER A 53 18.16 7.04 4.89
N ALA A 54 17.74 7.57 3.75
CA ALA A 54 16.37 7.40 3.26
C ALA A 54 16.05 5.92 2.98
N LYS A 55 16.97 5.20 2.30
CA LYS A 55 16.83 3.76 2.05
C LYS A 55 16.74 2.96 3.35
N THR A 56 17.61 3.24 4.31
CA THR A 56 17.62 2.57 5.63
C THR A 56 16.32 2.80 6.38
N ASN A 57 15.85 4.05 6.44
CA ASN A 57 14.58 4.38 7.11
C ASN A 57 13.40 3.66 6.45
N PHE A 58 13.35 3.65 5.12
CA PHE A 58 12.28 2.97 4.40
C PHE A 58 12.32 1.45 4.59
N GLN A 59 13.51 0.84 4.50
CA GLN A 59 13.72 -0.58 4.76
C GLN A 59 13.29 -0.98 6.18
N ASN A 60 13.55 -0.12 7.17
CA ASN A 60 13.14 -0.37 8.55
C ASN A 60 11.61 -0.43 8.68
N GLU A 61 10.88 0.45 8.02
CA GLU A 61 9.42 0.44 8.02
C GLU A 61 8.85 -0.75 7.24
N ILE A 62 9.46 -1.13 6.11
CA ILE A 62 9.12 -2.39 5.41
C ILE A 62 9.26 -3.59 6.36
N ASN A 63 10.37 -3.66 7.11
CA ASN A 63 10.62 -4.75 8.05
C ASN A 63 9.61 -4.78 9.21
N LYS A 64 9.18 -3.61 9.71
CA LYS A 64 8.11 -3.55 10.73
C LYS A 64 6.79 -4.04 10.17
N ALA A 65 6.43 -3.64 8.95
CA ALA A 65 5.19 -4.06 8.31
C ALA A 65 5.18 -5.59 8.07
N LYS A 66 6.31 -6.19 7.66
CA LYS A 66 6.47 -7.64 7.55
C LYS A 66 6.24 -8.38 8.86
N LYS A 67 6.78 -7.86 9.98
CA LYS A 67 6.54 -8.46 11.31
C LYS A 67 5.05 -8.53 11.65
N ILE A 68 4.28 -7.51 11.28
CA ILE A 68 2.82 -7.53 11.45
C ILE A 68 2.18 -8.52 10.48
N SER A 69 2.65 -8.60 9.23
CA SER A 69 2.04 -9.52 8.27
C SER A 69 2.31 -11.00 8.54
N GLU A 70 3.41 -11.30 9.24
CA GLU A 70 3.79 -12.63 9.71
C GLU A 70 3.13 -13.01 11.04
N LYS A 71 2.55 -12.04 11.77
CA LYS A 71 1.90 -12.26 13.06
C LYS A 71 0.55 -12.96 12.87
N LYS A 72 0.42 -14.18 13.38
CA LYS A 72 -0.78 -15.03 13.24
C LYS A 72 -2.04 -14.42 13.84
N ASP A 73 -1.88 -13.65 14.91
CA ASP A 73 -2.93 -13.01 15.71
C ASP A 73 -2.90 -11.48 15.56
N ALA A 74 -2.40 -10.97 14.43
CA ALA A 74 -2.43 -9.54 14.15
C ALA A 74 -3.86 -9.03 14.18
N THR A 75 -4.09 -7.98 14.98
CA THR A 75 -5.38 -7.33 15.04
C THR A 75 -5.59 -6.46 13.81
N ASP A 76 -6.86 -6.21 13.48
CA ASP A 76 -7.25 -5.29 12.41
C ASP A 76 -6.63 -3.89 12.57
N GLN A 77 -6.46 -3.43 13.81
CA GLN A 77 -5.83 -2.14 14.10
C GLN A 77 -4.33 -2.18 13.84
N GLU A 78 -3.62 -3.23 14.29
CA GLU A 78 -2.19 -3.39 14.02
C GLU A 78 -1.89 -3.44 12.51
N ILE A 79 -2.75 -4.09 11.74
CA ILE A 79 -2.62 -4.16 10.27
C ILE A 79 -2.85 -2.79 9.64
N GLU A 80 -3.85 -2.03 10.09
CA GLU A 80 -4.11 -0.69 9.57
C GLU A 80 -3.00 0.29 9.93
N ASP A 81 -2.51 0.26 11.18
CA ASP A 81 -1.39 1.08 11.64
C ASP A 81 -0.12 0.78 10.83
N ALA A 82 0.14 -0.50 10.55
CA ALA A 82 1.27 -0.91 9.69
C ALA A 82 1.14 -0.36 8.27
N LYS A 83 -0.07 -0.39 7.68
CA LYS A 83 -0.32 0.20 6.35
C LYS A 83 -0.08 1.70 6.34
N ILE A 84 -0.59 2.42 7.35
CA ILE A 84 -0.42 3.87 7.46
C ILE A 84 1.06 4.22 7.61
N ALA A 85 1.77 3.54 8.52
CA ALA A 85 3.20 3.76 8.75
C ALA A 85 4.04 3.50 7.49
N LEU A 86 3.81 2.36 6.82
CA LEU A 86 4.50 2.04 5.57
C LEU A 86 4.17 3.05 4.45
N GLY A 87 2.93 3.51 4.38
CA GLY A 87 2.50 4.55 3.44
C GLY A 87 3.21 5.88 3.65
N VAL A 88 3.33 6.34 4.91
CA VAL A 88 4.06 7.56 5.27
C VAL A 88 5.56 7.41 4.96
N ALA A 89 6.14 6.24 5.27
CA ALA A 89 7.53 5.94 4.97
C ALA A 89 7.82 5.98 3.47
N ARG A 90 6.92 5.41 2.66
CA ARG A 90 6.99 5.46 1.19
C ARG A 90 6.97 6.90 0.68
N LEU A 91 6.01 7.70 1.14
CA LEU A 91 5.93 9.12 0.74
C LEU A 91 7.21 9.88 1.11
N THR A 92 7.74 9.64 2.31
CA THR A 92 9.00 10.26 2.75
C THR A 92 10.16 9.84 1.86
N PHE A 93 10.26 8.55 1.54
CA PHE A 93 11.30 8.01 0.65
C PHE A 93 11.23 8.57 -0.77
N GLU A 94 10.02 8.67 -1.34
CA GLU A 94 9.80 9.22 -2.68
C GLU A 94 10.22 10.70 -2.77
N ASN A 95 10.06 11.46 -1.69
CA ASN A 95 10.41 12.89 -1.61
C ASN A 95 11.81 13.19 -1.05
N ALA A 96 12.59 12.16 -0.67
CA ALA A 96 13.94 12.29 -0.11
C ALA A 96 15.05 12.49 -1.14
#